data_AF-A0A426YMZ8-F1
#
_entry.id   AF-A0A426YMZ8-F1
#
_cell.length_a   1.000
_cell.length_b   1.000
_cell.length_c   1.000
_cell.angle_alpha   90.00
_cell.angle_beta   90.00
_cell.angle_gamma   90.00
#
_symmetry.space_group_name_H-M   'P 1'
#
loop_
_entity.id
_entity.type
_entity.pdbx_description
1 polymer ?
#
loop_
_entity_poly.entity_id
_entity_poly.type
_entity_poly.pdbx_seq_one_letter_code
_entity_poly.pdbx_strand_id
1 'polypeptide(L)'
;MYSLYTVFCCFILLFYILSTAVDATDMPFLNAYLDSVGAPSFQKGCNFAAAGSTILPATKYSVSPFSFGIQVAQFFRFKNQVLQLQTKGTYFLLAGKKIRKYIPQVDYFDQGLYMFDIGQNDLAGAFYSKTEDQVIASIPKILSDFESGLK
;
A
#
# COMPACT_ATOMS: atom_id res chain seq x y z
N MET A 1 -9.77 -9.05 24.18
CA MET A 1 -10.07 -9.41 22.78
C MET A 1 -9.43 -8.34 21.92
N TYR A 2 -8.17 -8.56 21.53
CA TYR A 2 -7.40 -7.59 20.73
C TYR A 2 -7.89 -7.72 19.30
N SER A 3 -8.64 -6.74 18.82
CA SER A 3 -9.04 -6.75 17.43
C SER A 3 -7.86 -6.23 16.61
N LEU A 4 -7.43 -7.02 15.64
CA LEU A 4 -6.36 -6.68 14.69
C LEU A 4 -6.89 -5.54 13.80
N TYR A 5 -6.71 -4.30 14.24
CA TYR A 5 -7.27 -3.15 13.56
C TYR A 5 -6.26 -2.61 12.53
N THR A 6 -6.63 -2.76 11.25
CA THR A 6 -6.15 -2.00 10.08
C THR A 6 -5.00 -2.65 9.34
N VAL A 7 -5.26 -3.09 8.10
CA VAL A 7 -4.23 -3.56 7.18
C VAL A 7 -3.92 -2.47 6.16
N PHE A 8 -2.64 -2.14 6.01
CA PHE A 8 -2.14 -1.30 4.93
C PHE A 8 -1.38 -2.19 3.95
N CYS A 9 -1.96 -2.38 2.76
CA CYS A 9 -1.50 -3.34 1.77
C CYS A 9 -0.86 -2.65 0.56
N CYS A 10 0.30 -3.15 0.14
CA CYS A 10 0.86 -3.02 -1.21
C CYS A 10 0.91 -4.42 -1.83
N PHE A 11 0.15 -4.71 -2.89
CA PHE A 11 0.03 -6.06 -3.50
C PHE A 11 0.05 -6.07 -5.02
N ILE A 12 0.69 -7.09 -5.61
CA ILE A 12 0.49 -7.46 -7.01
C ILE A 12 0.59 -8.98 -7.22
N LEU A 13 -0.50 -9.53 -7.74
CA LEU A 13 -0.67 -10.87 -8.31
C LEU A 13 -0.38 -12.07 -7.38
N LEU A 14 -1.33 -12.34 -6.48
CA LEU A 14 -2.19 -13.54 -6.61
C LEU A 14 -3.43 -13.32 -5.74
N PHE A 15 -4.63 -13.37 -6.33
CA PHE A 15 -5.91 -13.31 -5.59
C PHE A 15 -6.02 -14.40 -4.49
N TYR A 16 -5.21 -15.45 -4.57
CA TYR A 16 -5.26 -16.61 -3.68
C TYR A 16 -4.66 -16.36 -2.28
N ILE A 17 -3.60 -15.54 -2.18
CA ILE A 17 -2.92 -15.31 -0.89
C ILE A 17 -3.72 -14.35 -0.02
N LEU A 18 -4.40 -13.36 -0.62
CA LEU A 18 -5.29 -12.47 0.12
C LEU A 18 -6.58 -13.18 0.57
N SER A 19 -7.27 -13.96 -0.28
CA SER A 19 -8.43 -14.74 0.21
C SER A 19 -8.01 -15.64 1.36
N THR A 20 -6.92 -16.40 1.23
CA THR A 20 -6.49 -17.29 2.32
C THR A 20 -6.04 -16.55 3.58
N ALA A 21 -5.28 -15.44 3.48
CA ALA A 21 -4.87 -14.67 4.65
C ALA A 21 -6.05 -13.93 5.31
N VAL A 22 -6.92 -13.30 4.52
CA VAL A 22 -8.12 -12.58 4.97
C VAL A 22 -9.13 -13.56 5.57
N ASP A 23 -9.37 -14.71 4.94
CA ASP A 23 -10.23 -15.78 5.44
C ASP A 23 -9.63 -16.46 6.69
N ALA A 24 -8.30 -16.63 6.75
CA ALA A 24 -7.62 -17.21 7.92
C ALA A 24 -7.53 -16.25 9.11
N THR A 25 -7.67 -14.95 8.88
CA THR A 25 -7.58 -13.91 9.93
C THR A 25 -8.91 -13.20 10.18
N ASP A 26 -9.98 -13.62 9.51
CA ASP A 26 -11.33 -13.02 9.54
C ASP A 26 -11.30 -11.49 9.29
N MET A 27 -10.38 -11.04 8.44
CA MET A 27 -10.17 -9.63 8.15
C MET A 27 -11.12 -9.15 7.03
N PRO A 28 -11.47 -7.86 6.97
CA PRO A 28 -12.31 -7.33 5.90
C PRO A 28 -11.50 -6.97 4.65
N PHE A 29 -12.10 -7.08 3.46
CA PHE A 29 -11.54 -6.54 2.22
C PHE A 29 -11.24 -5.03 2.32
N LEU A 30 -10.11 -4.62 1.75
CA LEU A 30 -9.64 -3.24 1.77
C LEU A 30 -10.06 -2.46 0.53
N ASN A 31 -10.30 -1.15 0.71
CA ASN A 31 -10.56 -0.24 -0.39
C ASN A 31 -9.27 0.28 -1.02
N ALA A 32 -9.24 0.37 -2.35
CA ALA A 32 -8.12 0.93 -3.09
C ALA A 32 -7.95 2.44 -2.86
N TYR A 33 -6.71 2.91 -2.76
CA TYR A 33 -6.39 4.33 -2.71
C TYR A 33 -6.46 4.94 -4.11
N LEU A 34 -7.37 5.90 -4.30
CA LEU A 34 -7.55 6.63 -5.57
C LEU A 34 -7.41 8.14 -5.37
N ASP A 35 -6.45 8.56 -4.54
CA ASP A 35 -6.23 9.96 -4.12
C ASP A 35 -7.45 10.62 -3.44
N SER A 36 -8.24 9.82 -2.72
CA SER A 36 -9.46 10.26 -2.01
C SER A 36 -9.37 9.98 -0.52
N VAL A 37 -9.88 10.92 0.28
CA VAL A 37 -10.15 10.75 1.71
C VAL A 37 -11.63 11.02 1.97
N GLY A 38 -12.37 10.00 2.43
CA GLY A 38 -13.76 10.14 2.89
C GLY A 38 -14.82 9.32 2.15
N ALA A 39 -14.56 8.82 0.95
CA ALA A 39 -15.37 7.78 0.31
C ALA A 39 -14.52 7.02 -0.72
N PRO A 40 -14.50 5.66 -0.73
CA PRO A 40 -15.13 4.73 0.22
C PRO A 40 -14.57 4.84 1.66
N SER A 41 -15.07 4.03 2.61
CA SER A 41 -14.57 4.05 4.00
C SER A 41 -13.21 3.35 4.12
N PHE A 42 -12.24 4.03 4.72
CA PHE A 42 -10.91 3.49 5.01
C PHE A 42 -10.71 3.15 6.50
N GLN A 43 -11.80 3.03 7.27
CA GLN A 43 -11.72 2.68 8.69
C GLN A 43 -11.02 1.35 8.98
N LYS A 44 -11.10 0.42 8.03
CA LYS A 44 -10.56 -0.94 8.15
C LYS A 44 -9.19 -1.10 7.49
N GLY A 45 -8.69 -0.04 6.85
CA GLY A 45 -7.45 -0.04 6.10
C GLY A 45 -7.61 0.45 4.67
N CYS A 46 -6.50 0.45 3.95
CA CYS A 46 -6.40 1.00 2.60
C CYS A 46 -5.39 0.18 1.80
N ASN A 47 -5.68 0.00 0.51
CA ASN A 47 -4.85 -0.76 -0.42
C ASN A 47 -4.17 0.18 -1.43
N PHE A 48 -2.85 0.25 -1.39
CA PHE A 48 -1.99 1.05 -2.27
C PHE A 48 -1.37 0.21 -3.40
N ALA A 49 -1.65 -1.09 -3.42
CA ALA A 49 -1.37 -2.01 -4.51
C ALA A 49 -1.69 -1.46 -5.90
N ALA A 50 -0.80 -1.67 -6.86
CA ALA A 50 -1.08 -1.43 -8.28
C ALA A 50 -0.47 -2.53 -9.14
N ALA A 51 -1.27 -3.29 -9.89
CA ALA A 51 -0.76 -4.41 -10.69
C ALA A 51 0.38 -4.00 -11.66
N GLY A 52 1.39 -4.86 -11.81
CA GLY A 52 2.58 -4.64 -12.63
C GLY A 52 3.68 -3.74 -12.04
N SER A 53 3.52 -3.16 -10.85
CA SER A 53 4.59 -2.41 -10.17
C SER A 53 5.78 -3.26 -9.72
N THR A 54 6.89 -2.55 -9.66
CA THR A 54 8.21 -3.03 -9.29
C THR A 54 8.70 -2.32 -8.03
N ILE A 55 9.69 -2.90 -7.35
CA ILE A 55 10.46 -2.22 -6.31
C ILE A 55 11.25 -1.08 -6.94
N LEU A 56 11.94 -1.37 -8.03
CA LEU A 56 12.75 -0.39 -8.73
C LEU A 56 11.88 0.75 -9.29
N PRO A 57 12.43 1.99 -9.40
CA PRO A 57 11.72 3.12 -9.97
C PRO A 57 11.16 2.82 -11.37
N ALA A 58 9.92 3.27 -11.61
CA ALA A 58 9.28 3.09 -12.90
C ALA A 58 10.02 3.86 -14.01
N THR A 59 10.14 3.23 -15.17
CA THR A 59 10.67 3.83 -16.40
C THR A 59 9.55 3.96 -17.43
N LYS A 60 9.84 4.57 -18.58
CA LYS A 60 8.88 4.66 -19.71
C LYS A 60 8.45 3.29 -20.27
N TYR A 61 9.14 2.21 -19.90
CA TYR A 61 8.83 0.85 -20.32
C TYR A 61 8.15 0.02 -19.22
N SER A 62 7.96 0.60 -18.04
CA SER A 62 7.33 -0.11 -16.92
C SER A 62 5.84 -0.32 -17.18
N VAL A 63 5.35 -1.51 -16.83
CA VAL A 63 3.93 -1.87 -16.93
C VAL A 63 3.07 -0.99 -16.02
N SER A 64 3.59 -0.63 -14.85
CA SER A 64 2.94 0.25 -13.88
C SER A 64 3.80 1.47 -13.55
N PRO A 65 3.21 2.67 -13.44
CA PRO A 65 3.92 3.86 -12.98
C PRO A 65 4.07 3.91 -11.45
N PHE A 66 3.42 3.01 -10.71
CA PHE A 66 3.33 3.07 -9.25
C PHE A 66 4.37 2.15 -8.58
N SER A 67 5.66 2.44 -8.73
CA SER A 67 6.72 1.67 -8.06
C SER A 67 6.56 1.64 -6.53
N PHE A 68 7.29 0.77 -5.84
CA PHE A 68 7.24 0.63 -4.38
C PHE A 68 7.35 1.98 -3.65
N GLY A 69 8.35 2.80 -4.00
CA GLY A 69 8.52 4.12 -3.40
C GLY A 69 7.32 5.06 -3.64
N ILE A 70 6.63 4.94 -4.78
CA ILE A 70 5.40 5.71 -5.03
C ILE A 70 4.25 5.21 -4.17
N GLN A 71 4.08 3.90 -4.01
CA GLN A 71 3.03 3.33 -3.16
C GLN A 71 3.24 3.71 -1.67
N VAL A 72 4.49 3.70 -1.19
CA VAL A 72 4.84 4.19 0.16
C VAL A 72 4.57 5.69 0.30
N ALA A 73 4.95 6.50 -0.69
CA ALA A 73 4.66 7.93 -0.68
C ALA A 73 3.14 8.22 -0.67
N GLN A 74 2.34 7.42 -1.38
CA GLN A 74 0.88 7.50 -1.34
C GLN A 74 0.33 7.17 0.06
N PHE A 75 0.88 6.16 0.73
CA PHE A 75 0.52 5.85 2.11
C PHE A 75 0.82 7.02 3.06
N PHE A 76 2.02 7.61 3.00
CA PHE A 76 2.35 8.76 3.84
C PHE A 76 1.48 9.99 3.54
N ARG A 77 1.16 10.22 2.26
CA ARG A 77 0.21 11.28 1.87
C ARG A 77 -1.17 11.05 2.49
N PHE A 78 -1.69 9.82 2.40
CA PHE A 78 -2.96 9.44 3.04
C PHE A 78 -2.91 9.63 4.56
N LYS A 79 -1.87 9.11 5.24
CA LYS A 79 -1.66 9.26 6.69
C LYS A 79 -1.69 10.74 7.08
N ASN A 80 -0.91 11.58 6.39
CA ASN A 80 -0.86 13.02 6.65
C ASN A 80 -2.21 13.71 6.45
N GLN A 81 -2.97 13.35 5.41
CA GLN A 81 -4.31 13.90 5.19
C GLN A 81 -5.27 13.50 6.32
N VAL A 82 -5.27 12.24 6.75
CA VAL A 82 -6.10 11.77 7.88
C VAL A 82 -5.75 12.52 9.16
N LEU A 83 -4.46 12.64 9.49
CA LEU A 83 -4.00 13.36 10.68
C LEU A 83 -4.43 14.84 10.63
N GLN A 84 -4.24 15.52 9.50
CA GLN A 84 -4.66 16.91 9.34
C GLN A 84 -6.18 17.09 9.53
N LEU A 85 -6.98 16.17 8.99
CA LEU A 85 -8.44 16.19 9.16
C LEU A 85 -8.87 15.97 10.62
N GLN A 86 -8.07 15.27 11.43
CA GLN A 86 -8.35 15.03 12.84
C GLN A 86 -7.83 16.15 13.76
N THR A 87 -6.65 16.71 13.51
CA THR A 87 -6.03 17.75 14.37
C THR A 87 -6.66 19.13 14.21
N LYS A 88 -7.05 19.54 13.00
CA LYS A 88 -7.38 20.95 12.72
C LYS A 88 -8.75 21.43 13.19
N GLY A 89 -9.54 20.62 13.88
CA GLY A 89 -10.89 21.06 14.23
C GLY A 89 -11.84 21.21 13.00
N THR A 90 -11.33 21.03 11.77
CA THR A 90 -12.08 21.04 10.50
C THR A 90 -12.99 19.84 10.34
N TYR A 91 -13.10 18.99 11.37
CA TYR A 91 -14.09 17.91 11.50
C TYR A 91 -15.54 18.41 11.36
N PHE A 92 -15.81 19.66 11.76
CA PHE A 92 -17.14 20.29 11.64
C PHE A 92 -17.35 21.11 10.36
N LEU A 93 -16.28 21.55 9.68
CA LEU A 93 -16.40 22.60 8.66
C LEU A 93 -16.49 22.07 7.23
N LEU A 94 -16.05 20.84 6.95
CA LEU A 94 -16.00 20.34 5.55
C LEU A 94 -17.24 19.62 5.06
N ALA A 95 -18.16 19.21 5.94
CA ALA A 95 -19.45 18.70 5.49
C ALA A 95 -20.42 18.62 6.66
N GLY A 96 -21.68 18.94 6.44
CA GLY A 96 -22.79 18.34 7.21
C GLY A 96 -22.85 16.81 7.13
N LYS A 97 -21.74 16.10 6.82
CA LYS A 97 -21.56 14.65 6.78
C LYS A 97 -20.39 14.26 7.69
N LYS A 98 -20.66 13.31 8.58
CA LYS A 98 -19.69 12.72 9.52
C LYS A 98 -18.54 12.00 8.79
N ILE A 99 -17.49 12.70 8.37
CA ILE A 99 -16.28 12.11 7.73
C ILE A 99 -15.60 11.05 8.60
N ARG A 100 -15.77 11.13 9.93
CA ARG A 100 -15.26 10.16 10.92
C ARG A 100 -15.62 8.71 10.60
N LYS A 101 -16.77 8.44 9.97
CA LYS A 101 -17.16 7.06 9.61
C LYS A 101 -16.38 6.49 8.41
N TYR A 102 -15.55 7.30 7.77
CA TYR A 102 -14.84 6.98 6.54
C TYR A 102 -13.32 7.05 6.64
N ILE A 103 -12.76 7.56 7.73
CA ILE A 103 -11.31 7.68 7.92
C ILE A 103 -10.86 6.87 9.15
N PRO A 104 -9.65 6.27 9.15
CA PRO A 104 -9.12 5.50 10.29
C PRO A 104 -8.80 6.42 11.47
N GLN A 105 -8.76 5.86 12.68
CA GLN A 105 -8.30 6.61 13.87
C GLN A 105 -6.78 6.81 13.83
N VAL A 106 -6.26 7.84 14.53
CA VAL A 106 -4.82 8.13 14.54
C VAL A 106 -3.99 6.96 15.06
N ASP A 107 -4.42 6.32 16.14
CA ASP A 107 -3.73 5.20 16.79
C ASP A 107 -3.65 3.95 15.91
N TYR A 108 -4.52 3.82 14.91
CA TYR A 108 -4.48 2.72 13.94
C TYR A 108 -3.22 2.75 13.07
N PHE A 109 -2.57 3.90 12.90
CA PHE A 109 -1.30 3.98 12.18
C PHE A 109 -0.11 3.46 12.99
N ASP A 110 -0.25 3.27 14.29
CA ASP A 110 0.79 2.72 15.15
C ASP A 110 0.54 1.23 15.49
N GLN A 111 -0.72 0.78 15.35
CA GLN A 111 -1.17 -0.59 15.65
C GLN A 111 -1.48 -1.42 14.41
N GLY A 112 -1.44 -0.81 13.23
CA GLY A 112 -1.82 -1.44 11.98
C GLY A 112 -0.88 -2.57 11.57
N LEU A 113 -1.43 -3.54 10.85
CA LEU A 113 -0.67 -4.56 10.14
C LEU A 113 -0.26 -4.01 8.76
N TYR A 114 1.04 -3.99 8.50
CA TYR A 114 1.58 -3.54 7.22
C TYR A 114 2.04 -4.75 6.41
N MET A 115 1.55 -4.89 5.19
CA MET A 115 1.88 -6.01 4.33
C MET A 115 2.39 -5.52 2.97
N PHE A 116 3.54 -6.08 2.59
CA PHE A 116 4.22 -5.78 1.34
C PHE A 116 4.35 -7.07 0.54
N ASP A 117 3.79 -7.08 -0.66
CA ASP A 117 3.96 -8.14 -1.64
C ASP A 117 4.37 -7.50 -2.97
N ILE A 118 5.68 -7.47 -3.20
CA ILE A 118 6.32 -6.77 -4.31
C ILE A 118 7.70 -7.38 -4.59
N GLY A 119 8.22 -7.16 -5.80
CA GLY A 119 9.53 -7.66 -6.24
C GLY A 119 9.45 -8.77 -7.29
N GLN A 120 8.31 -9.48 -7.40
CA GLN A 120 8.13 -10.53 -8.40
C GLN A 120 8.18 -9.98 -9.82
N ASN A 121 7.60 -8.79 -10.05
CA ASN A 121 7.63 -8.14 -11.36
C ASN A 121 9.03 -7.64 -11.74
N ASP A 122 9.88 -7.29 -10.77
CA ASP A 122 11.29 -6.94 -11.03
C ASP A 122 12.03 -8.14 -11.62
N LEU A 123 11.83 -9.33 -11.04
CA LEU A 123 12.44 -10.57 -11.50
C LEU A 123 11.85 -11.04 -12.82
N ALA A 124 10.52 -11.17 -12.90
CA ALA A 124 9.83 -11.62 -14.10
C ALA A 124 10.12 -10.70 -15.29
N GLY A 125 10.09 -9.38 -15.06
CA GLY A 125 10.47 -8.37 -16.05
C GLY A 125 11.90 -8.54 -16.56
N ALA A 126 12.84 -8.80 -15.66
CA ALA A 126 14.24 -8.98 -16.01
C ALA A 126 14.49 -10.23 -16.88
N PHE A 127 13.80 -11.35 -16.59
CA PHE A 127 13.94 -12.59 -17.35
C PHE A 127 13.48 -12.51 -18.81
N TYR A 128 12.70 -11.48 -19.19
CA TYR A 128 12.36 -11.27 -20.61
C TYR A 128 13.56 -10.83 -21.47
N SER A 129 14.65 -10.35 -20.87
CA SER A 129 15.76 -9.75 -21.62
C SER A 129 17.17 -10.02 -21.06
N LYS A 130 17.29 -10.67 -19.90
CA LYS A 130 18.57 -10.92 -19.21
C LYS A 130 18.81 -12.41 -18.99
N THR A 131 20.07 -12.79 -18.84
CA THR A 131 20.46 -14.15 -18.38
C THR A 131 20.21 -14.32 -16.88
N GLU A 132 20.20 -15.57 -16.40
CA GLU A 132 20.05 -15.88 -14.98
C GLU A 132 21.10 -15.16 -14.11
N ASP A 133 22.38 -15.23 -14.47
CA ASP A 133 23.45 -14.54 -13.74
C ASP A 133 23.21 -13.02 -13.64
N GLN A 134 22.72 -12.40 -14.73
CA GLN A 134 22.39 -10.98 -14.75
C GLN A 134 21.17 -10.64 -13.90
N VAL A 135 20.19 -11.55 -13.80
CA VAL A 135 19.04 -11.40 -12.89
C VAL A 135 19.50 -11.51 -11.44
N ILE A 136 20.29 -12.54 -11.11
CA ILE A 136 20.86 -12.73 -9.76
C ILE A 136 21.68 -11.52 -9.35
N ALA A 137 22.52 -10.99 -10.25
CA ALA A 137 23.32 -9.79 -10.01
C ALA A 137 22.48 -8.52 -9.75
N SER A 138 21.19 -8.50 -10.12
CA SER A 138 20.30 -7.36 -9.87
C SER A 138 19.60 -7.39 -8.51
N ILE A 139 19.53 -8.56 -7.86
CA ILE A 139 18.84 -8.75 -6.56
C ILE A 139 19.37 -7.80 -5.47
N PRO A 140 20.69 -7.60 -5.28
CA PRO A 140 21.17 -6.68 -4.26
C PRO A 140 20.66 -5.24 -4.44
N LYS A 141 20.51 -4.78 -5.70
CA LYS A 141 19.96 -3.45 -5.97
C LYS A 141 18.46 -3.39 -5.66
N ILE A 142 17.71 -4.42 -6.03
CA ILE A 142 16.28 -4.53 -5.71
C ILE A 142 16.07 -4.46 -4.19
N LEU A 143 16.85 -5.23 -3.41
CA LEU A 143 16.77 -5.21 -1.94
C LEU A 143 17.17 -3.85 -1.36
N SER A 144 18.23 -3.22 -1.87
CA SER A 144 18.65 -1.89 -1.43
C SER A 144 17.57 -0.82 -1.66
N ASP A 145 16.86 -0.86 -2.79
CA ASP A 145 15.79 0.08 -3.09
C ASP A 145 14.53 -0.23 -2.26
N PHE A 146 14.25 -1.51 -1.96
CA PHE A 146 13.21 -1.91 -1.03
C PHE A 146 13.47 -1.37 0.38
N GLU A 147 14.66 -1.59 0.93
CA GLU A 147 15.04 -1.07 2.25
C GLU A 147 15.00 0.45 2.31
N SER A 148 15.40 1.12 1.21
CA SER A 148 15.36 2.58 1.12
C SER A 148 13.92 3.11 1.11
N GLY A 149 12.99 2.40 0.46
CA GLY A 149 11.59 2.78 0.44
C GLY A 149 10.85 2.58 1.77
N LEU A 150 11.42 1.83 2.73
CA LEU A 150 10.85 1.66 4.07
C LEU A 150 11.26 2.75 5.07
N LYS A 151 12.25 3.58 4.73
CA LYS A 151 12.75 4.69 5.58
C LYS A 151 11.92 5.95 5.39
#